data_AF-A0A5E5Q5J3-F1
#
_entry.id   AF-A0A5E5Q5J3-F1
#
_cell.length_a   1.000
_cell.length_b   1.000
_cell.length_c   1.000
_cell.angle_alpha   90.00
_cell.angle_beta   90.00
_cell.angle_gamma   90.00
#
_symmetry.space_group_name_H-M   'P 1'
#
loop_
_entity.id
_entity.type
_entity.pdbx_description
1 polymer ?
#
loop_
_entity_poly.entity_id
_entity_poly.type
_entity_poly.pdbx_seq_one_letter_code
_entity_poly.pdbx_strand_id
1 'polypeptide(L)'
;MLPLSEELLEIIQPETEKPEEILNIPCGILKLYVPLDGVSGRLIDAGFLNFILTDKDGTLLGYPIKEIENTPIVVESMEGIKPNASWVVGIWLEEDTVFAVHWDGFTSRFDINSMQFIGQKFTH
;
A
#
# COMPACT_ATOMS: atom_id res chain seq x y z
N MET A 1 -4.35 -7.91 2.32
CA MET A 1 -4.02 -7.23 3.61
C MET A 1 -3.87 -8.25 4.72
N LEU A 2 -2.81 -8.16 5.51
CA LEU A 2 -2.54 -9.08 6.62
C LEU A 2 -2.24 -8.31 7.92
N PRO A 3 -2.63 -8.83 9.09
CA PRO A 3 -2.22 -8.26 10.37
C PRO A 3 -0.69 -8.21 10.50
N LEU A 4 -0.17 -7.07 10.96
CA LEU A 4 1.21 -6.94 11.36
C LEU A 4 1.39 -7.61 12.72
N SER A 5 2.36 -8.52 12.84
CA SER A 5 2.66 -9.18 14.12
C SER A 5 3.19 -8.19 15.15
N GLU A 6 3.08 -8.52 16.44
CA GLU A 6 3.63 -7.69 17.52
C GLU A 6 5.14 -7.44 17.33
N GLU A 7 5.89 -8.48 16.95
CA GLU A 7 7.33 -8.37 16.61
C GLU A 7 7.59 -7.36 15.50
N LEU A 8 6.77 -7.34 14.44
CA LEU A 8 6.89 -6.37 13.36
C LEU A 8 6.51 -4.96 13.83
N LEU A 9 5.50 -4.82 14.68
CA LEU A 9 5.10 -3.52 15.22
C LEU A 9 6.18 -2.90 16.11
N GLU A 10 6.89 -3.71 16.91
CA GLU A 10 8.05 -3.25 17.70
C GLU A 10 9.21 -2.75 16.84
N ILE A 11 9.38 -3.32 15.64
CA ILE A 11 10.39 -2.91 14.68
C ILE A 11 9.93 -1.66 13.92
N ILE A 12 8.71 -1.68 13.39
CA ILE A 12 8.17 -0.63 12.52
C ILE A 12 7.91 0.65 13.32
N GLN A 13 7.35 0.56 14.52
CA GLN A 13 7.00 1.69 15.40
C GLN A 13 6.21 2.79 14.67
N PRO A 14 5.07 2.46 14.04
CA PRO A 14 4.34 3.36 13.13
C PRO A 14 3.79 4.64 13.80
N GLU A 15 3.74 4.68 15.12
CA GLU A 15 3.34 5.82 15.95
C GLU A 15 4.47 6.84 16.18
N THR A 16 5.72 6.46 15.94
CA THR A 16 6.89 7.33 16.16
C THR A 16 7.14 8.30 15.00
N GLU A 17 6.49 8.07 13.87
CA GLU A 17 6.67 8.82 12.64
C GLU A 17 5.32 9.33 12.13
N LYS A 18 5.29 10.57 11.65
CA LYS A 18 4.08 11.15 11.08
C LYS A 18 3.90 10.60 9.65
N PRO A 19 2.73 10.03 9.30
CA PRO A 19 2.46 9.65 7.92
C PRO A 19 2.41 10.87 7.02
N GLU A 20 2.83 10.70 5.77
CA GLU A 20 2.80 11.74 4.74
C GLU A 20 1.36 12.03 4.33
N GLU A 21 0.59 10.97 4.11
CA GLU A 21 -0.81 11.06 3.70
C GLU A 21 -1.69 10.13 4.55
N ILE A 22 -2.93 10.57 4.77
CA ILE A 22 -3.93 9.84 5.54
C ILE A 22 -5.24 9.88 4.78
N LEU A 23 -5.82 8.70 4.50
CA LEU A 23 -7.15 8.55 3.91
C LEU A 23 -8.08 7.85 4.90
N ASN A 24 -9.27 8.42 5.09
CA ASN A 24 -10.36 7.75 5.80
C ASN A 24 -11.21 7.01 4.76
N ILE A 25 -11.25 5.68 4.85
CA ILE A 25 -11.94 4.81 3.91
C ILE A 25 -12.96 3.92 4.65
N PRO A 26 -13.96 3.33 3.96
CA PRO A 26 -15.01 2.57 4.61
C PRO A 26 -14.52 1.38 5.45
N CYS A 27 -13.33 0.83 5.16
CA CYS A 27 -12.72 -0.25 5.93
C CYS A 27 -11.74 0.19 7.03
N GLY A 28 -11.41 1.49 7.14
CA GLY A 28 -10.47 1.97 8.16
C GLY A 28 -9.75 3.27 7.80
N ILE A 29 -8.58 3.46 8.39
CA ILE A 29 -7.71 4.62 8.15
C ILE A 29 -6.42 4.13 7.49
N LEU A 30 -6.20 4.54 6.23
CA LEU A 30 -5.00 4.23 5.48
C LEU A 30 -3.96 5.34 5.69
N LYS A 31 -2.73 4.96 6.04
CA LYS A 31 -1.62 5.89 6.31
C LYS A 31 -0.45 5.54 5.42
N LEU A 32 0.02 6.48 4.61
CA LEU A 32 1.20 6.35 3.76
C LEU A 32 2.43 6.93 4.46
N TYR A 33 3.57 6.24 4.34
CA TYR A 33 4.86 6.67 4.89
C TYR A 33 5.86 6.78 3.73
N VAL A 34 6.43 7.97 3.49
CA VAL A 34 7.22 8.27 2.28
C VAL A 34 8.74 8.49 2.50
N PRO A 35 9.25 9.02 3.64
CA PRO A 35 10.71 9.10 3.83
C PRO A 35 11.32 7.71 3.70
N LEU A 36 12.41 7.51 2.94
CA LEU A 36 12.95 6.15 2.69
C LEU A 36 13.57 5.50 3.93
N ASP A 37 13.90 6.31 4.92
CA ASP A 37 14.39 5.95 6.23
C ASP A 37 13.25 6.02 7.25
N GLY A 38 12.96 4.92 7.95
CA GLY A 38 11.91 4.91 8.96
C GLY A 38 10.89 3.79 8.77
N VAL A 39 9.62 4.11 9.06
CA VAL A 39 8.49 3.19 9.00
C VAL A 39 8.38 2.53 7.63
N SER A 40 8.49 3.32 6.56
CA SER A 40 8.40 2.88 5.17
C SER A 40 9.47 1.82 4.82
N GLY A 41 10.75 2.07 5.12
CA GLY A 41 11.85 1.17 4.81
C GLY A 41 11.71 -0.14 5.58
N ARG A 42 11.33 -0.05 6.86
CA ARG A 42 11.08 -1.24 7.68
C ARG A 42 9.89 -2.07 7.17
N LEU A 43 8.84 -1.44 6.65
CA LEU A 43 7.73 -2.14 5.99
C LEU A 43 8.19 -2.87 4.72
N ILE A 44 8.95 -2.17 3.87
CA ILE A 44 9.48 -2.73 2.61
C ILE A 44 10.42 -3.91 2.89
N ASP A 45 11.33 -3.77 3.85
CA ASP A 45 12.24 -4.84 4.29
C ASP A 45 11.46 -6.05 4.85
N ALA A 46 10.32 -5.81 5.49
CA ALA A 46 9.41 -6.85 5.98
C ALA A 46 8.51 -7.45 4.87
N GLY A 47 8.60 -6.97 3.63
CA GLY A 47 7.84 -7.48 2.49
C GLY A 47 6.44 -6.90 2.32
N PHE A 48 6.18 -5.72 2.90
CA PHE A 48 4.92 -4.99 2.80
C PHE A 48 5.12 -3.66 2.07
N LEU A 49 4.06 -3.17 1.41
CA LEU A 49 4.05 -1.80 0.92
C LEU A 49 4.17 -0.80 2.07
N ASN A 50 4.67 0.39 1.75
CA ASN A 50 4.94 1.48 2.68
C ASN A 50 3.68 2.23 3.15
N PHE A 51 2.55 1.55 3.28
CA PHE A 51 1.34 2.06 3.91
C PHE A 51 0.76 1.04 4.90
N ILE A 52 0.04 1.54 5.90
CA ILE A 52 -0.64 0.73 6.92
C ILE A 52 -2.12 1.11 6.93
N LEU A 53 -2.99 0.10 6.98
CA LEU A 53 -4.40 0.28 7.27
C LEU A 53 -4.64 -0.01 8.75
N THR A 54 -5.20 0.95 9.48
CA THR A 54 -5.83 0.67 10.78
C THR A 54 -7.30 0.34 10.50
N ASP A 55 -7.71 -0.91 10.71
CA ASP A 55 -9.10 -1.33 10.51
C ASP A 55 -10.05 -0.76 11.59
N LYS A 56 -11.34 -1.09 11.50
CA LYS A 56 -12.37 -0.63 12.44
C LYS A 56 -12.19 -1.14 13.86
N ASP A 57 -11.54 -2.28 14.03
CA ASP A 57 -11.27 -2.90 15.33
C ASP A 57 -9.94 -2.40 15.92
N GLY A 58 -9.22 -1.55 15.18
CA GLY A 58 -7.93 -0.98 15.58
C GLY A 58 -6.73 -1.83 15.18
N THR A 59 -6.93 -2.91 14.43
CA THR A 59 -5.83 -3.78 13.95
C THR A 59 -5.00 -3.05 12.91
N LEU A 60 -3.68 -3.13 13.04
CA LEU A 60 -2.75 -2.62 12.04
C LEU A 60 -2.48 -3.70 10.98
N LEU A 61 -2.84 -3.38 9.74
CA LEU A 61 -2.75 -4.28 8.59
C LEU A 61 -1.75 -3.73 7.57
N GLY A 62 -0.87 -4.59 7.06
CA GLY A 62 0.04 -4.31 5.95
C GLY A 62 -0.42 -4.95 4.64
N TYR A 63 0.01 -4.37 3.52
CA TYR A 63 -0.24 -4.95 2.18
C TYR A 63 0.98 -5.75 1.71
N PRO A 64 0.92 -7.10 1.60
CA PRO A 64 2.07 -7.89 1.17
C PRO A 64 2.44 -7.58 -0.29
N ILE A 65 3.70 -7.25 -0.54
CA ILE A 65 4.22 -7.00 -1.90
C ILE A 65 3.96 -8.19 -2.83
N LYS A 66 4.11 -9.40 -2.30
CA LYS A 66 3.88 -10.65 -3.04
C LYS A 66 2.45 -10.80 -3.56
N GLU A 67 1.45 -10.17 -2.94
CA GLU A 67 0.08 -10.20 -3.45
C GLU A 67 -0.05 -9.42 -4.77
N ILE A 68 0.75 -8.36 -4.95
CA ILE A 68 0.81 -7.60 -6.21
C ILE A 68 1.69 -8.33 -7.23
N GLU A 69 2.85 -8.84 -6.84
CA GLU A 69 3.77 -9.46 -7.81
C GLU A 69 3.26 -10.78 -8.42
N ASN A 70 2.37 -11.48 -7.70
CA ASN A 70 1.85 -12.81 -8.10
C ASN A 70 0.38 -12.80 -8.53
N THR A 71 -0.25 -11.62 -8.62
CA THR A 71 -1.61 -11.50 -9.14
C THR A 71 -1.68 -11.76 -10.64
N PRO A 72 -2.78 -12.32 -11.15
CA PRO A 72 -3.01 -12.47 -12.59
C PRO A 72 -3.40 -11.16 -13.29
N ILE A 73 -3.51 -10.03 -12.58
CA ILE A 73 -3.87 -8.73 -13.17
C ILE A 73 -2.82 -8.31 -14.20
N VAL A 74 -3.29 -7.96 -15.39
CA VAL A 74 -2.47 -7.40 -16.46
C VAL A 74 -2.31 -5.90 -16.24
N VAL A 75 -1.09 -5.39 -16.37
CA VAL A 75 -0.82 -3.96 -16.30
C VAL A 75 -1.36 -3.27 -17.55
N GLU A 76 -2.24 -2.28 -17.35
CA GLU A 76 -2.76 -1.48 -18.45
C GLU A 76 -1.66 -0.61 -19.07
N SER A 77 -1.73 -0.42 -20.39
CA SER A 77 -0.79 0.41 -21.18
C SER A 77 0.64 -0.15 -21.31
N MET A 78 0.90 -1.38 -20.84
CA MET A 78 2.20 -2.05 -21.01
C MET A 78 2.03 -3.58 -21.09
N GLU A 79 2.11 -4.14 -22.29
CA GLU A 79 1.92 -5.58 -22.49
C GLU A 79 3.10 -6.42 -21.95
N GLY A 80 2.79 -7.59 -21.38
CA GLY A 80 3.79 -8.58 -20.96
C GLY A 80 4.55 -8.27 -19.68
N ILE A 81 4.19 -7.19 -18.99
CA ILE A 81 4.85 -6.75 -17.75
C ILE A 81 4.01 -7.20 -16.54
N LYS A 82 4.70 -7.64 -15.48
CA LYS A 82 4.08 -7.96 -14.20
C LYS A 82 3.76 -6.69 -13.42
N PRO A 83 2.71 -6.71 -12.57
CA PRO A 83 2.45 -5.60 -11.67
C PRO A 83 3.66 -5.24 -10.81
N ASN A 84 3.92 -3.94 -10.69
CA ASN A 84 5.01 -3.36 -9.92
C ASN A 84 4.55 -3.08 -8.49
N ALA A 85 5.42 -3.34 -7.53
CA ALA A 85 5.19 -3.09 -6.12
C ALA A 85 6.33 -2.23 -5.52
N SER A 86 6.88 -1.32 -6.33
CA SER A 86 7.82 -0.32 -5.85
C SER A 86 7.14 0.63 -4.87
N TRP A 87 7.93 1.53 -4.29
CA TRP A 87 7.49 2.43 -3.25
C TRP A 87 6.32 3.30 -3.70
N VAL A 88 5.29 3.36 -2.87
CA VAL A 88 4.15 4.27 -3.08
C VAL A 88 4.56 5.66 -2.64
N VAL A 89 4.35 6.66 -3.49
CA VAL A 89 4.74 8.06 -3.26
C VAL A 89 3.56 9.01 -3.16
N GLY A 90 2.35 8.50 -3.31
CA GLY A 90 1.11 9.23 -3.09
C GLY A 90 -0.10 8.31 -3.16
N ILE A 91 -1.16 8.66 -2.43
CA ILE A 91 -2.44 7.97 -2.41
C ILE A 91 -3.60 8.96 -2.53
N TRP A 92 -4.67 8.56 -3.20
CA TRP A 92 -5.89 9.36 -3.23
C TRP A 92 -7.13 8.50 -3.39
N LEU A 93 -8.29 9.12 -3.15
CA LEU A 93 -9.60 8.52 -3.37
C LEU A 93 -10.24 9.11 -4.60
N GLU A 94 -10.82 8.25 -5.42
CA GLU A 94 -11.74 8.63 -6.47
C GLU A 94 -12.84 7.58 -6.56
N GLU A 95 -14.08 8.03 -6.35
CA GLU A 95 -15.26 7.16 -6.26
C GLU A 95 -15.06 6.01 -5.25
N ASP A 96 -15.19 4.76 -5.70
CA ASP A 96 -15.05 3.55 -4.89
C ASP A 96 -13.64 2.95 -4.95
N THR A 97 -12.63 3.72 -5.35
CA THR A 97 -11.26 3.24 -5.57
C THR A 97 -10.23 4.07 -4.80
N VAL A 98 -9.32 3.36 -4.14
CA VAL A 98 -8.06 3.93 -3.63
C VAL A 98 -7.00 3.79 -4.72
N PHE A 99 -6.39 4.90 -5.09
CA PHE A 99 -5.27 4.93 -6.00
C PHE A 99 -3.96 5.08 -5.23
N ALA A 100 -2.91 4.40 -5.69
CA ALA A 100 -1.56 4.51 -5.16
C ALA A 100 -0.58 4.70 -6.32
N VAL A 101 0.10 5.84 -6.37
CA VAL A 101 1.16 6.08 -7.36
C VAL A 101 2.48 5.56 -6.85
N HIS A 102 3.18 4.82 -7.69
CA HIS A 102 4.45 4.19 -7.40
C HIS A 102 5.60 4.97 -8.05
N TRP A 103 6.75 4.96 -7.40
CA TRP A 103 7.96 5.64 -7.87
C TRP A 103 8.37 5.24 -9.30
N ASP A 104 8.19 3.98 -9.67
CA ASP A 104 8.54 3.46 -11.00
C ASP A 104 7.52 3.83 -12.11
N GLY A 105 6.61 4.78 -11.87
CA GLY A 105 5.66 5.25 -12.87
C GLY A 105 4.43 4.34 -13.03
N PHE A 106 4.09 3.55 -12.02
CA PHE A 106 2.88 2.73 -12.00
C PHE A 106 1.82 3.34 -11.08
N THR A 107 0.54 3.13 -11.39
CA THR A 107 -0.57 3.50 -10.49
C THR A 107 -1.41 2.27 -10.20
N SER A 108 -1.40 1.83 -8.94
CA SER A 108 -2.24 0.74 -8.43
C SER A 108 -3.62 1.25 -8.05
N ARG A 109 -4.62 0.39 -8.20
CA ARG A 109 -6.01 0.60 -7.80
C ARG A 109 -6.43 -0.49 -6.82
N PHE A 110 -7.06 -0.07 -5.74
CA PHE A 110 -7.61 -0.94 -4.71
C PHE A 110 -9.09 -0.62 -4.50
N ASP A 111 -9.90 -1.65 -4.30
CA ASP A 111 -11.29 -1.49 -3.87
C ASP A 111 -11.34 -0.82 -2.48
N ILE A 112 -12.14 0.24 -2.34
CA ILE A 112 -12.17 1.07 -1.12
C ILE A 112 -12.72 0.32 0.12
N ASN A 113 -13.53 -0.72 -0.09
CA ASN A 113 -14.21 -1.45 0.98
C ASN A 113 -13.38 -2.60 1.54
N SER A 114 -12.42 -3.10 0.78
CA SER A 114 -11.63 -4.29 1.14
C SER A 114 -10.13 -4.07 1.04
N MET A 115 -9.70 -2.96 0.44
CA MET A 115 -8.34 -2.75 -0.04
C MET A 115 -7.86 -3.86 -0.98
N GLN A 116 -8.74 -4.64 -1.62
CA GLN A 116 -8.31 -5.65 -2.59
C GLN A 116 -7.67 -4.98 -3.80
N PHE A 117 -6.50 -5.45 -4.24
CA PHE A 117 -5.88 -4.98 -5.48
C PHE A 117 -6.73 -5.39 -6.70
N ILE A 118 -7.22 -4.40 -7.44
CA ILE A 118 -8.15 -4.60 -8.56
C ILE A 118 -7.56 -4.23 -9.92
N GLY A 119 -6.41 -3.54 -9.96
CA GLY A 119 -5.79 -3.17 -11.23
C GLY A 119 -4.54 -2.31 -11.07
N GLN A 120 -3.71 -2.27 -12.11
CA GLN A 120 -2.62 -1.31 -12.20
C GLN A 120 -2.44 -0.81 -13.63
N LYS A 121 -1.99 0.43 -13.76
CA LYS A 121 -1.70 1.08 -15.03
C LYS A 121 -0.28 1.63 -15.03
N PHE A 122 0.43 1.49 -16.14
CA PHE A 122 1.67 2.23 -16.37
C PHE A 122 1.34 3.65 -16.83
N THR A 123 2.01 4.63 -16.22
CA THR A 123 1.66 6.07 -16.33
C THR A 123 2.84 6.94 -16.78
N HIS A 124 3.94 6.35 -17.25
CA HIS A 124 5.09 7.05 -17.82
C HIS A 124 5.39 6.62 -19.26
#